data_AF-A0AAD5HYC6-F1
#
_entry.id   AF-A0AAD5HYC6-F1
#
_cell.length_a   1.000
_cell.length_b   1.000
_cell.length_c   1.000
_cell.angle_alpha   90.00
_cell.angle_beta   90.00
_cell.angle_gamma   90.00
#
_symmetry.space_group_name_H-M   'P 1'
#
loop_
_entity.id
_entity.type
_entity.pdbx_description
1 polymer ?
#
loop_
_entity_poly.entity_id
_entity_poly.type
_entity_poly.pdbx_seq_one_letter_code
_entity_poly.pdbx_strand_id
1 'polypeptide(L)' 'MKTTLFVTLLSAAASLVSAGIVITPVWANQIVEKLSGDCPFGEVTPQGCGPKRG' A
#
# COMPACT_ATOMS: atom_id res chain seq x y z
N MET A 1 -12.67 -34.01 -10.34
CA MET A 1 -13.21 -33.00 -9.40
C MET A 1 -12.13 -32.38 -8.51
N LYS A 2 -11.32 -33.15 -7.77
CA LYS A 2 -10.23 -32.60 -6.93
C LYS A 2 -9.22 -31.74 -7.72
N THR A 3 -8.74 -32.21 -8.86
CA THR A 3 -7.73 -31.52 -9.68
C THR A 3 -8.20 -30.18 -10.22
N THR A 4 -9.46 -30.09 -10.65
CA THR A 4 -10.05 -28.85 -11.18
C THR A 4 -10.10 -27.74 -10.12
N LEU A 5 -10.48 -28.08 -8.88
CA LEU A 5 -10.51 -27.15 -7.75
C LEU A 5 -9.12 -26.57 -7.45
N PHE A 6 -8.09 -27.42 -7.42
CA PHE A 6 -6.71 -26.98 -7.20
C PHE A 6 -6.24 -26.01 -8.28
N VAL A 7 -6.54 -26.30 -9.56
CA VAL A 7 -6.15 -25.43 -10.68
C VAL A 7 -6.87 -24.08 -10.59
N THR A 8 -8.16 -24.05 -10.26
CA THR A 8 -8.91 -22.79 -10.10
C THR A 8 -8.40 -21.94 -8.94
N LEU A 9 -8.08 -22.56 -7.80
CA LEU A 9 -7.52 -21.86 -6.63
C LEU A 9 -6.14 -21.27 -6.93
N LEU A 10 -5.27 -22.03 -7.63
CA LEU A 10 -3.94 -21.57 -7.99
C LEU A 10 -4.00 -20.41 -8.99
N SER A 11 -4.91 -20.47 -9.97
CA SER A 11 -5.11 -19.40 -10.94
C SER A 11 -5.65 -18.11 -10.30
N ALA A 12 -6.54 -18.22 -9.31
CA ALA A 12 -7.03 -17.07 -8.55
C ALA A 12 -5.96 -16.46 -7.63
N ALA A 13 -5.11 -17.27 -7.00
CA ALA A 13 -3.99 -16.78 -6.20
C ALA A 13 -2.96 -16.02 -7.05
N ALA A 14 -2.67 -16.51 -8.26
CA ALA A 14 -1.75 -15.86 -9.19
C ALA A 14 -2.23 -14.48 -9.65
N SER A 15 -3.54 -14.28 -9.83
CA SER A 15 -4.08 -12.97 -10.25
C SER A 15 -4.02 -11.91 -9.15
N LEU A 16 -4.07 -12.31 -7.88
CA LEU A 16 -3.90 -11.41 -6.73
C LEU A 16 -2.45 -10.93 -6.58
N VAL A 17 -1.46 -11.78 -6.90
CA VAL A 17 -0.03 -11.43 -6.81
C VAL A 17 0.38 -10.35 -7.82
N SER A 18 -0.37 -10.22 -8.92
CA SER A 18 -0.14 -9.17 -9.93
C SER A 18 -0.61 -7.78 -9.48
N ALA A 19 -1.31 -7.66 -8.35
CA ALA A 19 -1.55 -6.36 -7.74
C ALA A 19 -0.24 -5.85 -7.14
N GLY A 20 0.53 -5.10 -7.93
CA GLY A 20 1.74 -4.45 -7.47
C GLY A 20 1.43 -3.57 -6.26
N ILE A 21 2.33 -3.58 -5.28
CA ILE A 21 2.27 -2.64 -4.16
C ILE A 21 2.45 -1.24 -4.75
N VAL A 22 1.36 -0.49 -4.89
CA VAL A 22 1.42 0.91 -5.29
C VAL A 22 1.94 1.69 -4.08
N ILE A 23 3.26 1.93 -4.06
CA ILE A 23 3.85 2.86 -3.11
C ILE A 23 3.55 4.26 -3.63
N THR A 24 2.50 4.90 -3.12
CA THR A 24 2.22 6.31 -3.39
C THR A 24 3.18 7.16 -2.56
N PRO A 25 4.18 7.80 -3.17
CA PRO A 25 5.10 8.65 -2.42
C PRO A 25 4.38 9.89 -1.89
N VAL A 26 4.84 10.40 -0.75
CA VAL A 26 4.41 11.71 -0.24
C VAL A 26 5.32 12.78 -0.84
N TRP A 27 4.71 13.71 -1.59
CA TRP A 27 5.35 14.91 -2.12
C TRP A 27 5.17 16.10 -1.18
N ALA A 28 6.05 17.10 -1.28
CA ALA A 28 6.08 18.23 -0.35
C ALA A 28 4.77 19.03 -0.26
N ASN A 29 4.01 19.11 -1.36
CA ASN A 29 2.72 19.80 -1.41
C ASN A 29 1.55 19.00 -0.79
N GLN A 30 1.80 17.78 -0.33
CA GLN A 30 0.80 16.92 0.31
C GLN A 30 0.99 16.81 1.83
N ILE A 31 2.07 17.39 2.36
CA ILE A 31 2.41 17.34 3.78
C ILE A 31 1.59 18.41 4.52
N VAL A 32 0.98 18.01 5.62
CA VAL A 32 0.32 18.92 6.56
C VAL A 32 1.14 19.03 7.85
N GLU A 33 0.79 20.01 8.69
CA GLU A 33 1.43 20.20 9.98
C GLU A 33 1.26 18.97 10.88
N LYS A 34 2.33 18.56 11.55
CA LYS A 34 2.33 17.43 12.48
C LYS A 34 1.92 17.85 13.89
N LEU A 35 1.08 17.05 14.52
CA LEU A 35 0.77 17.16 15.95
C LEU A 35 1.61 16.17 16.77
N SER A 36 1.63 16.35 18.09
CA SER A 36 2.34 15.44 18.99
C SER A 36 1.78 14.01 18.89
N GLY A 37 2.64 13.06 18.52
CA GLY A 37 2.27 11.65 18.34
C GLY A 37 2.03 11.23 16.89
N ASP A 38 2.02 12.16 15.94
CA ASP A 38 1.78 11.86 14.54
C ASP A 38 2.98 11.20 13.86
N CYS A 39 2.69 10.12 13.11
CA CYS A 39 3.58 9.46 12.14
C CYS A 39 5.07 9.47 12.52
N PRO A 40 5.52 8.74 13.57
CA PRO A 40 6.87 8.85 14.14
C PRO A 40 8.02 8.57 13.15
N PHE A 41 7.72 7.85 12.06
CA PHE A 41 8.69 7.46 11.03
C PHE A 41 8.30 7.95 9.62
N GLY A 42 7.41 8.93 9.50
CA GLY A 42 6.91 9.38 8.21
C GLY A 42 6.32 10.79 8.24
N GLU A 43 5.75 11.23 7.14
CA GLU A 43 5.03 12.51 7.04
C GLU A 43 3.53 12.29 7.17
N VAL A 44 2.86 13.31 7.70
CA VAL A 44 1.40 13.36 7.76
C VAL A 44 0.88 13.96 6.47
N THR A 45 -0.09 13.27 5.88
CA THR A 45 -0.89 13.78 4.77
C THR A 45 -2.37 13.66 5.13
N PRO A 46 -3.27 14.34 4.42
CA PRO A 46 -4.71 14.14 4.60
C PRO A 46 -5.19 12.70 4.34
N GLN A 47 -4.38 11.88 3.65
CA GLN A 47 -4.67 10.48 3.37
C GLN A 47 -4.08 9.52 4.41
N GLY A 48 -3.31 10.03 5.38
CA GLY A 48 -2.64 9.24 6.42
C GLY A 48 -1.12 9.45 6.45
N CYS A 49 -0.41 8.50 7.06
CA CYS A 49 1.04 8.52 7.19
C CYS A 49 1.75 7.89 5.99
N GLY A 50 2.85 8.49 5.52
CA GLY A 50 3.68 7.88 4.48
C GLY A 50 5.11 8.42 4.47
N PRO A 51 6.06 7.69 3.87
CA PRO A 51 7.42 8.18 3.71
C PRO A 51 7.47 9.30 2.65
N LYS A 52 8.10 10.43 2.99
CA LYS A 52 8.46 11.45 2.00
C LYS A 52 9.47 10.86 1.03
N ARG A 53 9.25 11.04 -0.28
CA ARG A 53 10.27 10.75 -1.29
C ARG A 53 10.62 12.03 -2.04
N GLY A 54 11.91 12.35 -2.08
CA GLY A 54 12.47 13.57 -2.66
C GLY A 54 13.91 13.74 -2.22
#